data_AF-A8F826-F1
#
_entry.id   AF-A8F826-F1
#
_cell.length_a   1.000
_cell.length_b   1.000
_cell.length_c   1.000
_cell.angle_alpha   90.00
_cell.angle_beta   90.00
_cell.angle_gamma   90.00
#
_symmetry.space_group_name_H-M   'P 1'
#
loop_
_entity.id
_entity.type
_entity.pdbx_description
1 polymer ?
#
loop_
_entity_poly.entity_id
_entity_poly.type
_entity_poly.pdbx_seq_one_letter_code
_entity_poly.pdbx_strand_id
1 'polypeptide(L)'
;MSELVKLGDVSVALLFKIEKVAEFIKVPAEFDVIIYESENLAEFHQLSNRPYHVAAVYKNGMIITQPFYILKQKGLLEEVLFHEILHSILKKNFQLPAWIEEGFILFITGADFDELRGFHRDYFLRFIRRVRYEEIPDLLDCYRIDSSMECDNGR
;
A
#
# COMPACT_ATOMS: atom_id res chain seq x y z
N MET A 1 -2.53 -24.98 -6.88
CA MET A 1 -1.07 -24.73 -7.05
C MET A 1 -0.92 -23.24 -6.99
N SER A 2 -0.43 -22.71 -5.87
CA SER A 2 -0.24 -21.27 -5.68
C SER A 2 0.91 -20.79 -6.56
N GLU A 3 0.61 -19.95 -7.55
CA GLU A 3 1.63 -19.26 -8.33
C GLU A 3 2.22 -18.12 -7.50
N LEU A 4 3.54 -18.17 -7.28
CA LEU A 4 4.31 -17.04 -6.77
C LEU A 4 4.45 -16.05 -7.92
N VAL A 5 3.58 -15.04 -7.92
CA VAL A 5 3.58 -13.94 -8.87
C VAL A 5 4.86 -13.15 -8.63
N LYS A 6 5.85 -13.34 -9.51
CA LYS A 6 7.11 -12.58 -9.48
C LYS A 6 6.82 -11.17 -10.00
N LEU A 7 7.71 -10.22 -9.70
CA LEU A 7 7.69 -8.85 -10.23
C LEU A 7 7.43 -8.71 -11.76
N GLY A 8 7.60 -9.78 -12.54
CA GLY A 8 7.25 -9.82 -13.97
C GLY A 8 5.76 -9.66 -14.30
N ASP A 9 4.85 -9.82 -13.33
CA ASP A 9 3.40 -9.61 -13.51
C ASP A 9 2.94 -8.19 -13.13
N VAL A 10 3.85 -7.37 -12.61
CA VAL A 10 3.61 -5.94 -12.33
C VAL A 10 3.89 -5.16 -13.61
N SER A 11 2.91 -4.41 -14.10
CA SER A 11 3.09 -3.66 -15.34
C SER A 11 4.16 -2.57 -15.17
N VAL A 12 4.89 -2.28 -16.25
CA VAL A 12 5.89 -1.19 -16.29
C VAL A 12 5.25 0.15 -15.89
N ALA A 13 3.98 0.35 -16.24
CA ALA A 13 3.22 1.54 -15.85
C ALA A 13 3.03 1.64 -14.33
N LEU A 14 2.78 0.52 -13.65
CA LEU A 14 2.68 0.47 -12.19
C LEU A 14 4.04 0.76 -11.53
N LEU A 15 5.13 0.19 -12.03
CA LEU A 15 6.49 0.50 -11.53
C LEU A 15 6.80 2.00 -11.65
N PHE A 16 6.48 2.60 -12.80
CA PHE A 16 6.68 4.04 -13.00
C PHE A 16 5.86 4.90 -12.03
N LYS A 17 4.61 4.51 -11.72
CA LYS A 17 3.79 5.20 -10.69
C LYS A 17 4.45 5.11 -9.31
N ILE A 18 4.95 3.94 -8.94
CA ILE A 18 5.65 3.72 -7.67
C ILE A 18 6.89 4.61 -7.57
N GLU A 19 7.72 4.64 -8.61
CA GLU A 19 8.92 5.48 -8.68
C GLU A 19 8.57 6.96 -8.49
N LYS A 20 7.50 7.44 -9.15
CA LYS A 20 7.06 8.84 -9.02
C LYS A 20 6.61 9.19 -7.62
N VAL A 21 5.90 8.30 -6.94
CA VAL A 21 5.49 8.52 -5.54
C VAL A 21 6.69 8.48 -4.60
N ALA A 22 7.59 7.52 -4.77
CA ALA A 22 8.80 7.40 -3.96
C ALA A 22 9.70 8.65 -4.12
N GLU A 23 9.87 9.15 -5.34
CA GLU A 23 10.57 10.40 -5.65
C GLU A 23 9.89 11.59 -4.93
N PHE A 24 8.56 11.70 -5.03
CA PHE A 24 7.79 12.77 -4.41
C PHE A 24 7.95 12.82 -2.88
N ILE A 25 7.97 11.67 -2.22
CA ILE A 25 8.13 11.57 -0.75
C ILE A 25 9.60 11.37 -0.33
N LYS A 26 10.55 11.52 -1.26
CA LYS A 26 12.00 11.48 -1.02
C LYS A 26 12.45 10.19 -0.31
N VAL A 27 12.06 9.04 -0.86
CA VAL A 27 12.51 7.71 -0.39
C VAL A 27 12.96 6.85 -1.57
N PRO A 28 13.80 5.82 -1.34
CA PRO A 28 14.08 4.82 -2.36
C PRO A 28 12.80 4.11 -2.80
N ALA A 29 12.63 3.88 -4.10
CA ALA A 29 11.55 3.09 -4.68
C ALA A 29 11.76 1.57 -4.47
N GLU A 30 12.19 1.19 -3.27
CA GLU A 30 12.50 -0.18 -2.91
C GLU A 30 11.38 -0.78 -2.07
N PHE A 31 10.85 -1.90 -2.56
CA PHE A 31 9.89 -2.72 -1.84
C PHE A 31 10.29 -4.18 -2.00
N ASP A 32 10.20 -4.93 -0.91
CA ASP A 32 10.39 -6.38 -0.91
C ASP A 32 9.08 -7.01 -0.47
N VAL A 33 8.25 -7.34 -1.46
CA VAL A 33 6.92 -7.92 -1.23
C VAL A 33 6.75 -9.20 -2.01
N ILE A 34 6.21 -10.21 -1.34
CA ILE A 34 5.72 -11.42 -1.95
C ILE A 34 4.23 -11.23 -2.22
N ILE A 35 3.80 -11.36 -3.47
CA ILE A 35 2.38 -11.33 -3.83
C ILE A 35 1.85 -12.76 -3.81
N TYR A 36 0.83 -12.99 -2.99
CA TYR A 36 0.12 -14.25 -2.88
C TYR A 36 -1.29 -14.09 -3.46
N GLU A 37 -1.54 -14.76 -4.59
CA GLU A 37 -2.88 -14.91 -5.15
C GLU A 37 -3.60 -16.07 -4.46
N SER A 38 -4.72 -15.77 -3.79
CA SER A 38 -5.57 -16.82 -3.22
C SER A 38 -6.32 -17.55 -4.33
N GLU A 39 -6.48 -18.87 -4.22
CA GLU A 39 -7.21 -19.71 -5.17
C GLU A 39 -8.70 -19.35 -5.23
N ASN A 40 -9.27 -18.90 -4.10
CA ASN A 40 -10.67 -18.48 -4.00
C ASN A 40 -10.90 -17.48 -2.84
N LEU A 41 -12.12 -16.93 -2.76
CA LEU A 41 -12.49 -15.98 -1.72
C LEU A 41 -12.46 -16.57 -0.30
N ALA A 42 -12.73 -17.86 -0.14
CA ALA A 42 -12.72 -18.50 1.18
C ALA A 42 -11.29 -18.60 1.72
N GLU A 43 -10.33 -19.00 0.88
CA GLU A 43 -8.90 -18.98 1.24
C GLU A 43 -8.43 -17.56 1.55
N PHE A 44 -8.79 -16.58 0.72
CA PHE A 44 -8.47 -15.17 0.99
C PHE A 44 -8.93 -14.75 2.39
N HIS A 45 -10.18 -15.06 2.77
CA HIS A 45 -10.70 -14.73 4.09
C HIS A 45 -9.96 -15.46 5.22
N GLN A 46 -9.64 -16.75 5.04
CA GLN A 46 -8.89 -17.52 6.03
C GLN A 46 -7.48 -16.95 6.27
N LEU A 47 -6.77 -16.55 5.21
CA LEU A 47 -5.41 -16.04 5.31
C LEU A 47 -5.35 -14.59 5.81
N SER A 48 -6.27 -13.74 5.32
CA SER A 48 -6.26 -12.30 5.60
C SER A 48 -7.07 -11.89 6.84
N ASN A 49 -8.02 -12.73 7.27
CA ASN A 49 -9.09 -12.39 8.20
C ASN A 49 -9.90 -11.15 7.75
N ARG A 50 -9.99 -10.92 6.43
CA ARG A 50 -10.74 -9.80 5.85
C ARG A 50 -12.03 -10.28 5.17
N PRO A 51 -13.09 -9.45 5.19
CA PRO A 51 -14.32 -9.75 4.46
C PRO A 51 -14.14 -9.64 2.94
N TYR A 52 -15.03 -10.25 2.16
CA TYR A 52 -14.92 -10.34 0.69
C TYR A 52 -15.04 -9.01 -0.08
N HIS A 53 -15.35 -7.91 0.58
CA HIS A 53 -15.30 -6.58 -0.04
C HIS A 53 -13.89 -5.97 -0.03
N VAL A 54 -12.93 -6.57 0.69
CA VAL A 54 -11.53 -6.16 0.71
C VAL A 54 -10.78 -6.95 -0.37
N ALA A 55 -10.11 -6.25 -1.29
CA ALA A 55 -9.48 -6.87 -2.46
C ALA A 55 -8.11 -7.49 -2.17
N ALA A 56 -7.33 -6.89 -1.27
CA ALA A 56 -6.03 -7.38 -0.84
C ALA A 56 -5.69 -6.87 0.56
N VAL A 57 -4.57 -7.35 1.12
CA VAL A 57 -3.97 -6.79 2.32
C VAL A 57 -2.45 -7.00 2.30
N TYR A 58 -1.71 -5.96 2.68
CA TYR A 58 -0.30 -6.03 3.00
C TYR A 58 -0.10 -6.41 4.48
N LYS A 59 0.68 -7.46 4.72
CA LYS A 59 1.05 -7.93 6.06
C LYS A 59 2.46 -8.55 6.04
N ASN A 60 3.39 -7.96 6.79
CA ASN A 60 4.74 -8.51 7.04
C ASN A 60 5.50 -8.92 5.76
N GLY A 61 5.59 -8.01 4.76
CA GLY A 61 6.29 -8.30 3.51
C GLY A 61 5.48 -9.17 2.52
N MET A 62 4.22 -9.45 2.80
CA MET A 62 3.34 -10.22 1.90
C MET A 62 2.09 -9.43 1.55
N ILE A 63 1.72 -9.43 0.26
CA ILE A 63 0.45 -8.92 -0.23
C ILE A 63 -0.44 -10.13 -0.52
N ILE A 64 -1.46 -10.34 0.30
CA ILE A 64 -2.44 -11.41 0.11
C ILE A 64 -3.61 -10.83 -0.68
N THR A 65 -3.92 -11.40 -1.83
CA THR A 65 -4.94 -10.88 -2.75
C THR A 65 -6.10 -11.86 -2.91
N GLN A 66 -7.29 -11.34 -3.24
CA GLN A 66 -8.33 -12.15 -3.88
C GLN A 66 -7.81 -12.71 -5.22
N PRO A 67 -8.43 -13.77 -5.77
CA PRO A 67 -8.04 -14.31 -7.06
C PRO A 67 -7.93 -13.22 -8.14
N PHE A 68 -6.84 -13.24 -8.91
CA PHE A 68 -6.54 -12.21 -9.91
C PHE A 68 -7.61 -12.16 -10.98
N TYR A 69 -8.23 -13.29 -11.34
CA TYR A 69 -9.32 -13.28 -12.32
C TYR A 69 -10.49 -12.40 -11.86
N ILE A 70 -10.80 -12.37 -10.55
CA ILE A 70 -11.85 -11.51 -9.98
C ILE A 70 -11.42 -10.05 -10.06
N LEU A 71 -10.18 -9.75 -9.68
CA LEU A 71 -9.64 -8.39 -9.69
C LEU A 71 -9.52 -7.83 -11.11
N LYS A 72 -9.09 -8.65 -12.07
CA LYS A 72 -9.00 -8.30 -13.50
C LYS A 72 -10.38 -8.04 -14.10
N GLN A 73 -11.38 -8.88 -13.79
CA GLN A 73 -12.76 -8.68 -14.27
C GLN A 73 -13.37 -7.36 -13.77
N LYS A 74 -12.98 -6.93 -12.57
CA LYS A 74 -13.41 -5.64 -11.99
C LYS A 74 -12.56 -4.45 -12.44
N GLY A 75 -11.46 -4.68 -13.15
CA GLY A 75 -10.50 -3.63 -13.51
C GLY A 75 -9.68 -3.08 -12.33
N LEU A 76 -9.64 -3.78 -11.19
CA LEU A 76 -9.06 -3.29 -9.93
C LEU A 76 -7.65 -3.81 -9.64
N LEU A 77 -7.14 -4.78 -10.40
CA LEU A 77 -5.89 -5.47 -10.05
C LEU A 77 -4.70 -4.51 -9.86
N GLU A 78 -4.45 -3.63 -10.84
CA GLU A 78 -3.30 -2.71 -10.76
C GLU A 78 -3.45 -1.69 -9.63
N GLU A 79 -4.66 -1.16 -9.43
CA GLU A 79 -4.93 -0.19 -8.36
C GLU A 79 -4.74 -0.82 -6.98
N VAL A 80 -5.24 -2.04 -6.79
CA VAL A 80 -5.10 -2.78 -5.54
C VAL A 80 -3.63 -3.10 -5.27
N LEU A 81 -2.88 -3.58 -6.25
CA LEU A 81 -1.45 -3.83 -6.07
C LEU A 81 -0.69 -2.54 -5.77
N PHE A 82 -1.03 -1.44 -6.45
CA PHE A 82 -0.42 -0.14 -6.18
C PHE A 82 -0.62 0.30 -4.73
N HIS A 83 -1.87 0.23 -4.25
CA HIS A 83 -2.25 0.54 -2.88
C HIS A 83 -1.43 -0.26 -1.85
N GLU A 84 -1.36 -1.58 -2.03
CA GLU A 84 -0.67 -2.46 -1.09
C GLU A 84 0.86 -2.34 -1.14
N ILE A 85 1.44 -2.04 -2.32
CA ILE A 85 2.87 -1.77 -2.44
C ILE A 85 3.23 -0.46 -1.73
N LEU A 86 2.39 0.57 -1.82
CA LEU A 86 2.61 1.83 -1.09
C LEU A 86 2.63 1.60 0.42
N HIS A 87 1.81 0.71 0.97
CA HIS A 87 1.92 0.31 2.38
C HIS A 87 3.30 -0.24 2.72
N SER A 88 3.87 -1.09 1.87
CA SER A 88 5.21 -1.64 2.09
C SER A 88 6.28 -0.54 2.10
N ILE A 89 6.27 0.35 1.11
CA ILE A 89 7.23 1.46 1.00
C ILE A 89 7.12 2.39 2.21
N LEU A 90 5.89 2.76 2.58
CA LEU A 90 5.68 3.67 3.71
C LEU A 90 6.14 3.04 5.02
N LYS A 91 5.77 1.79 5.30
CA LYS A 91 6.15 1.09 6.54
C LYS A 91 7.65 0.83 6.66
N LYS A 92 8.36 0.71 5.52
CA LYS A 92 9.83 0.60 5.51
C LYS A 92 10.52 1.90 5.89
N ASN A 93 9.93 3.06 5.56
CA ASN A 93 10.59 4.36 5.66
C ASN A 93 10.03 5.28 6.75
N PHE A 94 8.81 5.04 7.25
CA PHE A 94 8.10 5.93 8.17
C PHE A 94 7.32 5.19 9.25
N GLN A 95 7.22 5.79 10.45
CA GLN A 95 6.33 5.36 11.54
C GLN A 95 5.05 6.21 11.56
N LEU A 96 4.18 6.00 10.56
CA LEU A 96 2.98 6.80 10.38
C LEU A 96 1.83 6.35 11.29
N PRO A 97 1.04 7.29 11.84
CA PRO A 97 -0.31 6.99 12.31
C PRO A 97 -1.15 6.44 11.15
N ALA A 98 -2.00 5.43 11.42
CA ALA A 98 -2.81 4.77 10.39
C ALA A 98 -3.64 5.73 9.53
N TRP A 99 -4.17 6.82 10.11
CA TRP A 99 -4.94 7.80 9.36
C TRP A 99 -4.11 8.61 8.36
N ILE A 100 -2.80 8.77 8.59
CA ILE A 100 -1.87 9.42 7.65
C ILE A 100 -1.48 8.42 6.57
N GLU A 101 -1.10 7.20 6.94
CA GLU A 101 -0.70 6.14 6.00
C GLU A 101 -1.82 5.87 4.97
N GLU A 102 -2.99 5.47 5.44
CA GLU A 102 -4.16 5.19 4.59
C GLU A 102 -4.65 6.43 3.86
N GLY A 103 -4.71 7.57 4.57
CA GLY A 103 -5.21 8.83 3.99
C GLY A 103 -4.35 9.33 2.84
N PHE A 104 -3.02 9.22 2.96
CA PHE A 104 -2.06 9.54 1.91
C PHE A 104 -2.19 8.58 0.72
N ILE A 105 -2.25 7.27 0.97
CA ILE A 105 -2.40 6.28 -0.10
C ILE A 105 -3.68 6.55 -0.88
N LEU A 106 -4.83 6.70 -0.22
CA LEU A 106 -6.11 6.98 -0.87
C LEU A 106 -6.10 8.28 -1.68
N PHE A 107 -5.37 9.29 -1.20
CA PHE A 107 -5.17 10.54 -1.94
C PHE A 107 -4.33 10.35 -3.20
N ILE A 108 -3.21 9.64 -3.11
CA ILE A 108 -2.30 9.40 -4.25
C ILE A 108 -2.90 8.43 -5.27
N THR A 109 -3.68 7.44 -4.84
CA THR A 109 -4.38 6.54 -5.74
C THR A 109 -5.56 7.21 -6.43
N GLY A 110 -5.97 8.41 -5.99
CA GLY A 110 -7.12 9.13 -6.54
C GLY A 110 -8.45 8.43 -6.23
N ALA A 111 -8.56 7.83 -5.05
CA ALA A 111 -9.74 7.06 -4.66
C ALA A 111 -11.02 7.89 -4.75
N ASP A 112 -12.08 7.31 -5.30
CA ASP A 112 -13.39 7.98 -5.36
C ASP A 112 -14.02 8.03 -3.97
N PHE A 113 -14.25 9.26 -3.49
CA PHE A 113 -14.84 9.53 -2.20
C PHE A 113 -16.20 8.85 -1.99
N ASP A 114 -17.01 8.74 -3.03
CA ASP A 114 -18.36 8.16 -2.96
C ASP A 114 -18.31 6.63 -2.80
N GLU A 115 -17.19 6.00 -3.16
CA GLU A 115 -16.97 4.57 -3.02
C GLU A 115 -16.34 4.19 -1.67
N LEU A 116 -15.69 5.13 -0.99
CA LEU A 116 -15.06 4.91 0.31
C LEU A 116 -16.09 4.69 1.43
N ARG A 117 -15.81 3.72 2.31
CA ARG A 117 -16.68 3.38 3.46
C ARG A 117 -15.87 3.27 4.74
N GLY A 118 -16.55 3.43 5.89
CA GLY A 118 -15.98 3.24 7.21
C GLY A 118 -14.70 4.04 7.45
N PHE A 119 -13.69 3.42 8.05
CA PHE A 119 -12.44 4.09 8.41
C PHE A 119 -11.67 4.66 7.22
N HIS A 120 -11.71 4.05 6.03
CA HIS A 120 -11.04 4.59 4.85
C HIS A 120 -11.60 5.97 4.48
N ARG A 121 -12.92 6.11 4.52
CA ARG A 121 -13.58 7.40 4.26
C ARG A 121 -13.18 8.45 5.30
N ASP A 122 -13.15 8.07 6.57
CA ASP A 122 -12.78 8.97 7.67
C ASP A 122 -11.31 9.40 7.60
N TYR A 123 -10.40 8.46 7.30
CA TYR A 123 -8.97 8.73 7.14
C TYR A 123 -8.69 9.62 5.93
N PHE A 124 -9.30 9.34 4.79
CA PHE A 124 -9.19 10.16 3.60
C PHE A 124 -9.70 11.59 3.84
N LEU A 125 -10.89 11.76 4.42
CA LEU A 125 -11.42 13.08 4.78
C LEU A 125 -10.52 13.84 5.73
N ARG A 126 -10.00 13.14 6.74
CA ARG A 126 -9.10 13.75 7.72
C ARG A 126 -7.80 14.20 7.05
N PHE A 127 -7.27 13.43 6.10
CA PHE A 127 -6.07 13.77 5.35
C PHE A 127 -6.28 15.01 4.48
N ILE A 128 -7.26 14.99 3.56
CA ILE A 128 -7.47 16.10 2.62
C ILE A 128 -7.90 17.41 3.28
N ARG A 129 -8.44 17.36 4.51
CA ARG A 129 -8.80 18.55 5.29
C ARG A 129 -7.63 19.16 6.05
N ARG A 130 -6.57 18.39 6.31
CA ARG A 130 -5.47 18.78 7.20
C ARG A 130 -4.13 18.92 6.51
N VAL A 131 -3.98 18.35 5.32
CA VAL A 131 -2.70 18.26 4.62
C VAL A 131 -2.88 18.83 3.22
N ARG A 132 -2.17 19.92 2.91
CA ARG A 132 -2.10 20.43 1.54
C ARG A 132 -1.10 19.61 0.74
N TYR A 133 -1.29 19.55 -0.59
CA TYR A 133 -0.45 18.74 -1.47
C TYR A 133 1.04 19.05 -1.29
N GLU A 134 1.38 20.34 -1.19
CA GLU A 134 2.76 20.82 -1.08
C GLU A 134 3.40 20.48 0.27
N GLU A 135 2.59 20.20 1.30
CA GLU A 135 3.05 19.88 2.66
C GLU A 135 3.25 18.39 2.87
N ILE A 136 2.80 17.53 1.95
CA ILE A 136 2.84 16.08 2.11
C ILE A 136 4.26 15.58 2.39
N PRO A 137 5.31 15.95 1.62
CA PRO A 137 6.65 15.44 1.87
C PRO A 137 7.16 15.82 3.27
N ASP A 138 6.96 17.08 3.67
CA ASP A 138 7.42 17.59 4.96
C ASP A 138 6.66 16.96 6.14
N LEU A 139 5.36 16.69 5.97
CA LEU A 139 4.57 15.95 6.94
C LEU A 139 5.09 14.52 7.13
N LEU A 140 5.35 13.80 6.04
CA LEU A 140 5.86 12.43 6.12
C LEU A 140 7.27 12.40 6.72
N ASP A 141 8.10 13.39 6.41
CA ASP A 141 9.45 13.54 6.98
C ASP A 141 9.44 13.64 8.51
N CYS A 142 8.39 14.19 9.12
CA CYS A 142 8.22 14.22 10.58
C CYS A 142 8.10 12.83 11.23
N TYR A 143 7.81 11.80 10.43
CA TYR A 143 7.66 10.41 10.87
C TYR A 143 8.74 9.49 10.29
N ARG A 144 9.78 10.06 9.66
CA ARG A 144 10.85 9.28 9.03
C ARG A 144 11.55 8.40 10.06
N ILE A 145 11.79 7.15 9.68
CA ILE A 145 12.60 6.23 10.48
C ILE A 145 14.06 6.62 10.25
N ASP A 146 14.70 7.18 11.27
CA ASP A 146 16.15 7.38 11.25
C ASP A 146 16.86 6.02 11.35
N SER A 147 17.49 5.60 10.25
CA SER A 147 18.33 4.39 10.21
C SER A 147 19.65 4.55 10.99
N SER A 148 19.89 5.71 11.62
CA SER A 148 21.10 5.99 12.40
C SER A 148 21.15 5.32 13.78
N MET A 149 20.19 4.45 14.12
CA MET A 149 20.20 3.66 15.36
C MET A 149 20.47 2.16 15.19
N GLU A 150 20.75 1.66 13.98
CA GLU A 150 21.12 0.24 13.78
C GLU A 150 22.65 0.00 13.73
N CYS A 151 23.45 0.88 14.33
CA CYS A 151 24.90 0.69 14.48
C CYS A 151 25.38 1.01 15.91
N ASP A 152 24.79 0.38 16.93
CA ASP A 152 25.51 0.13 18.18
C ASP A 152 24.93 -1.06 18.95
N ASN A 153 25.22 -2.27 18.47
CA ASN A 153 25.31 -3.45 19.32
C ASN A 153 26.63 -4.17 19.01
N GLY A 154 27.71 -3.41 19.16
CA GLY A 154 29.00 -3.99 19.51
C GLY A 154 29.01 -4.32 21.00
N ARG A 155 28.71 -5.57 21.35
CA ARG A 155 29.33 -6.34 22.45
C ARG A 155 28.78 -7.75 22.53
#